data_AF-A0A968XNY3-F1
#
_entry.id   AF-A0A968XNY3-F1
#
_cell.length_a   1.000
_cell.length_b   1.000
_cell.length_c   1.000
_cell.angle_alpha   90.00
_cell.angle_beta   90.00
_cell.angle_gamma   90.00
#
_symmetry.space_group_name_H-M   'P 1'
#
loop_
_entity.id
_entity.type
_entity.pdbx_description
1 polymer ?
#
loop_
_entity_poly.entity_id
_entity_poly.type
_entity_poly.pdbx_seq_one_letter_code
_entity_poly.pdbx_strand_id
1 'polypeptide(L)'
;MKILLAIDGSKSSECVINELKNITLNKDSEVIILSAVEKAAPIMGEPFGGAVYEYEAQIEKQNLEAAKDIVKEAKKKIENDLIV
;
A
#
# COMPACT_ATOMS: atom_id res chain seq x y z
N MET A 1 3.10 -17.71 12.95
CA MET A 1 3.90 -17.49 11.72
C MET A 1 3.81 -16.02 11.34
N LYS A 2 4.85 -15.39 10.77
CA LYS A 2 4.78 -13.97 10.38
C LYS A 2 4.95 -13.82 8.87
N ILE A 3 4.02 -13.12 8.21
CA ILE A 3 4.01 -12.87 6.78
C ILE A 3 4.01 -11.36 6.55
N LEU A 4 4.94 -10.87 5.72
CA LEU A 4 4.93 -9.50 5.22
C LEU A 4 4.46 -9.51 3.77
N LEU A 5 3.36 -8.84 3.51
CA LEU A 5 2.75 -8.70 2.19
C LEU A 5 2.96 -7.27 1.69
N ALA A 6 3.92 -7.10 0.78
CA ALA A 6 4.18 -5.82 0.11
C ALA A 6 3.32 -5.71 -1.17
N ILE A 7 2.45 -4.71 -1.24
CA ILE A 7 1.50 -4.51 -2.34
C ILE A 7 1.45 -3.07 -2.81
N ASP A 8 1.17 -2.89 -4.09
CA ASP A 8 1.09 -1.60 -4.79
C ASP A 8 -0.31 -1.34 -5.38
N GLY A 9 -1.27 -2.24 -5.17
CA GLY A 9 -2.63 -2.15 -5.73
C GLY A 9 -2.73 -2.57 -7.19
N SER A 10 -1.64 -3.08 -7.79
CA SER A 10 -1.67 -3.66 -9.13
C SER A 10 -2.48 -4.96 -9.16
N LYS A 11 -2.89 -5.39 -10.37
CA LYS A 11 -3.52 -6.70 -10.58
C LYS A 11 -2.65 -7.85 -10.08
N SER A 12 -1.33 -7.72 -10.19
CA SER A 12 -0.38 -8.70 -9.66
C SER A 12 -0.46 -8.78 -8.15
N SER A 13 -0.55 -7.65 -7.46
CA SER A 13 -0.73 -7.63 -6.00
C SER A 13 -2.04 -8.28 -5.56
N GLU A 14 -3.11 -8.14 -6.34
CA GLU A 14 -4.39 -8.81 -6.09
C GLU A 14 -4.28 -10.33 -6.19
N CYS A 15 -3.52 -10.85 -7.15
CA CYS A 15 -3.24 -12.28 -7.25
C CYS A 15 -2.51 -12.80 -6.00
N VAL A 16 -1.54 -12.05 -5.47
CA VAL A 16 -0.81 -12.45 -4.25
C VAL A 16 -1.72 -12.46 -3.02
N ILE A 17 -2.63 -11.48 -2.91
CA ILE A 17 -3.66 -11.48 -1.86
C ILE A 17 -4.53 -12.73 -1.92
N ASN A 18 -4.90 -13.18 -3.12
CA ASN A 18 -5.68 -14.40 -3.30
C ASN A 18 -4.87 -15.67 -2.98
N GLU A 19 -3.58 -15.69 -3.29
CA GLU A 19 -2.70 -16.84 -3.00
C GLU A 19 -2.53 -17.08 -1.50
N LEU A 20 -2.71 -16.04 -0.68
CA LEU A 20 -2.71 -16.14 0.78
C LEU A 20 -3.75 -17.13 1.33
N LYS A 21 -4.83 -17.41 0.57
CA LYS A 21 -5.84 -18.43 0.90
C LYS A 21 -5.29 -19.86 0.86
N ASN A 22 -4.26 -20.09 0.04
CA ASN A 22 -3.61 -21.39 -0.09
C ASN A 22 -2.55 -21.60 1.00
N ILE A 23 -2.25 -20.57 1.80
CA ILE A 23 -1.34 -20.65 2.94
C ILE A 23 -2.14 -21.01 4.19
N THR A 24 -1.71 -22.04 4.91
CA THR A 24 -2.32 -22.41 6.19
C THR A 24 -1.97 -21.37 7.26
N LEU A 25 -2.90 -20.43 7.50
CA LEU A 25 -2.83 -19.47 8.59
C LEU A 25 -3.51 -20.05 9.84
N ASN A 26 -2.86 -19.90 10.99
CA ASN A 26 -3.42 -20.26 12.29
C ASN A 26 -3.67 -19.00 13.13
N LYS A 27 -4.28 -19.15 14.31
CA LYS A 27 -4.61 -18.01 15.21
C LYS A 27 -3.38 -17.24 15.71
N ASP A 28 -2.21 -17.87 15.68
CA ASP A 28 -0.92 -17.26 16.04
C ASP A 28 -0.16 -16.73 14.80
N SER A 29 -0.84 -16.66 13.65
CA SER A 29 -0.28 -16.11 12.43
C SER A 29 -0.55 -14.62 12.32
N GLU A 30 0.47 -13.87 11.95
CA GLU A 30 0.44 -12.41 11.80
C GLU A 30 0.72 -12.09 10.33
N VAL A 31 -0.21 -11.37 9.69
CA VAL A 31 -0.06 -10.86 8.33
C VAL A 31 0.08 -9.35 8.40
N ILE A 32 1.24 -8.85 8.00
CA ILE A 32 1.57 -7.43 7.94
C ILE A 32 1.42 -7.00 6.48
N ILE A 33 0.55 -6.04 6.20
CA ILE A 33 0.33 -5.51 4.85
C ILE A 33 1.02 -4.16 4.75
N LEU A 34 1.84 -3.98 3.71
CA LEU A 34 2.63 -2.78 3.48
C LEU A 34 2.43 -2.30 2.04
N SER A 35 2.20 -1.00 1.86
CA SER A 35 2.28 -0.35 0.57
C SER A 35 3.28 0.80 0.65
N ALA A 36 4.23 0.80 -0.29
CA ALA A 36 5.28 1.80 -0.35
C ALA A 36 4.91 2.88 -1.37
N VAL A 37 5.19 4.13 -1.02
CA VAL A 37 5.02 5.28 -1.90
C VAL A 37 6.35 5.98 -2.07
N GLU A 38 6.63 6.40 -3.30
CA GLU A 38 7.81 7.22 -3.57
C GLU A 38 7.58 8.64 -3.06
N LYS A 39 8.62 9.18 -2.41
CA LYS A 39 8.63 10.58 -2.01
C LYS A 39 8.89 11.45 -3.24
N ALA A 40 8.18 12.56 -3.39
CA ALA A 40 8.47 13.50 -4.46
C ALA A 40 9.87 14.08 -4.24
N ALA A 41 10.74 13.97 -5.24
CA ALA A 41 12.04 14.60 -5.21
C ALA A 41 11.91 16.05 -5.67
N PRO A 42 12.45 17.04 -4.93
CA PRO A 42 12.35 18.43 -5.34
C PRO A 42 13.04 18.61 -6.68
N ILE A 43 12.32 19.13 -7.67
CA ILE A 43 12.91 19.52 -8.96
C ILE A 43 13.74 20.79 -8.71
N MET A 44 15.01 20.63 -8.34
CA MET A 44 15.94 21.77 -8.25
C MET A 44 16.13 22.36 -9.64
N GLY A 45 15.45 23.48 -9.94
CA GLY A 45 15.66 24.19 -11.19
C GLY A 45 14.66 25.28 -11.54
N GLU A 46 13.47 25.33 -10.93
CA GLU A 46 12.46 26.32 -11.34
C GLU A 46 12.50 27.62 -10.51
N PRO A 47 12.44 28.81 -11.15
CA PRO A 47 12.46 30.11 -10.47
C PRO A 47 11.19 30.38 -9.63
N PHE A 48 10.21 29.47 -9.64
CA PHE A 48 8.93 29.56 -8.94
C PHE A 48 8.81 28.56 -7.77
N GLY A 49 9.90 28.35 -7.03
CA GLY A 49 10.00 27.31 -5.99
C GLY A 49 8.80 27.22 -5.03
N GLY A 50 8.14 28.34 -4.68
CA GLY A 50 6.97 28.32 -3.80
C GLY A 50 5.75 27.53 -4.30
N ALA A 51 5.42 27.62 -5.59
CA ALA A 51 4.26 26.90 -6.17
C ALA A 51 4.55 25.41 -6.41
N VAL A 52 5.83 25.06 -6.62
CA VAL A 52 6.28 23.68 -6.83
C VAL A 52 6.16 22.87 -5.53
N TYR A 53 6.50 23.45 -4.37
CA TYR A 53 6.38 22.78 -3.07
C TYR A 53 4.94 22.42 -2.68
N GLU A 54 3.97 23.29 -2.97
CA GLU A 54 2.56 23.00 -2.67
C GLU A 54 1.99 21.89 -3.55
N TYR A 55 2.44 21.81 -4.81
CA TYR A 55 2.04 20.76 -5.73
C TYR A 55 2.67 19.40 -5.36
N GLU A 56 3.97 19.40 -5.03
CA GLU A 56 4.67 18.21 -4.54
C GLU A 56 4.02 17.65 -3.26
N ALA A 57 3.70 18.52 -2.29
CA ALA A 57 3.02 18.12 -1.06
C ALA A 57 1.62 17.54 -1.30
N GLN A 58 0.89 18.05 -2.29
CA GLN A 58 -0.42 17.50 -2.68
C GLN A 58 -0.29 16.13 -3.33
N ILE A 59 0.70 15.92 -4.21
CA ILE A 59 0.98 14.62 -4.82
C ILE A 59 1.36 13.60 -3.75
N GLU A 60 2.27 13.94 -2.83
CA GLU A 60 2.66 13.04 -1.74
C GLU A 60 1.47 12.65 -0.88
N LYS A 61 0.59 13.61 -0.56
CA LYS A 61 -0.63 13.35 0.20
C LYS A 61 -1.56 12.40 -0.55
N GLN A 62 -1.80 12.63 -1.84
CA GLN A 62 -2.64 11.77 -2.66
C GLN A 62 -2.08 10.35 -2.77
N ASN A 63 -0.77 10.20 -2.98
CA ASN A 63 -0.11 8.90 -3.04
C ASN A 63 -0.22 8.16 -1.70
N LEU A 64 0.00 8.84 -0.58
CA LEU A 64 -0.19 8.26 0.77
C LEU A 64 -1.63 7.82 1.02
N GLU A 65 -2.61 8.60 0.55
CA GLU A 65 -4.02 8.30 0.72
C GLU A 65 -4.43 7.09 -0.13
N ALA A 66 -3.99 7.03 -1.39
CA ALA A 66 -4.17 5.87 -2.25
C ALA A 66 -3.53 4.60 -1.66
N ALA A 67 -2.30 4.69 -1.14
CA ALA A 67 -1.63 3.57 -0.50
C ALA A 67 -2.36 3.08 0.76
N LYS A 68 -2.92 3.99 1.56
CA LYS A 68 -3.76 3.62 2.71
C LYS A 68 -5.01 2.86 2.27
N ASP A 69 -5.64 3.28 1.19
CA ASP A 69 -6.85 2.63 0.70
C ASP A 69 -6.55 1.26 0.10
N ILE A 70 -5.43 1.09 -0.61
CA ILE A 70 -4.90 -0.21 -1.05
C ILE A 70 -4.74 -1.16 0.14
N VAL A 71 -4.07 -0.72 1.21
CA VAL A 71 -3.85 -1.53 2.41
C VAL A 71 -5.17 -1.90 3.10
N LYS A 72 -6.11 -0.95 3.21
CA LYS A 72 -7.44 -1.22 3.79
C LYS A 72 -8.23 -2.23 2.97
N GLU A 73 -8.24 -2.10 1.65
CA GLU A 73 -8.95 -3.03 0.77
C GLU A 73 -8.36 -4.42 0.85
N ALA A 74 -7.03 -4.55 0.80
CA ALA A 74 -6.34 -5.83 0.96
C ALA A 74 -6.65 -6.47 2.32
N LYS A 75 -6.61 -5.68 3.41
CA LYS A 75 -7.00 -6.15 4.74
C LYS A 75 -8.43 -6.71 4.74
N LYS A 76 -9.38 -5.96 4.18
CA LYS A 76 -10.79 -6.38 4.13
C LYS A 76 -10.98 -7.68 3.35
N LYS A 77 -10.28 -7.85 2.22
CA LYS A 77 -10.31 -9.09 1.43
C LYS A 77 -9.78 -10.26 2.27
N ILE A 78 -8.60 -10.10 2.86
CA ILE A 78 -7.97 -11.12 3.71
C ILE A 78 -8.86 -11.49 4.90
N GLU A 79 -9.45 -10.52 5.59
CA GLU A 79 -10.35 -10.77 6.73
C GLU A 79 -11.63 -11.50 6.32
N ASN A 80 -12.27 -11.09 5.22
CA ASN A 80 -13.48 -11.75 4.72
C ASN A 80 -13.22 -13.20 4.31
N ASP A 81 -12.04 -13.47 3.75
CA ASP A 81 -11.64 -14.79 3.28
C ASP A 81 -11.13 -15.71 4.40
N LEU A 82 -10.74 -15.15 5.55
CA LEU A 82 -10.26 -15.88 6.74
C LEU A 82 -11.35 -16.22 7.76
N ILE A 83 -12.62 -15.95 7.46
CA ILE A 83 -13.75 -16.44 8.26
C ILE A 83 -13.89 -17.95 8.03
N VAL A 84 -13.18 -18.73 8.86
CA VAL A 84 -13.39 -20.17 9.11
C VAL A 84 -13.76 -20.35 10.58
#